data_AF-A0A672TNZ6-F1
#
_entry.id   AF-A0A672TNZ6-F1
#
_cell.length_a   1.000
_cell.length_b   1.000
_cell.length_c   1.000
_cell.angle_alpha   90.00
_cell.angle_beta   90.00
_cell.angle_gamma   90.00
#
_symmetry.space_group_name_H-M   'P 1'
#
loop_
_entity.id
_entity.type
_entity.pdbx_description
1 polymer ?
#
loop_
_entity_poly.entity_id
_entity_poly.type
_entity_poly.pdbx_seq_one_letter_code
_entity_poly.pdbx_strand_id
1 'polypeptide(L)'
;MATKRLARCGPRGQPLGRGGGGGCPAEGGCEGGVRSVEFPAVLLNTSTGEIESEFHTYVQPQEHPILSEFCTELTGITQNQVDEGVPLNICLSQFLKWIQKIQMEKKIIFGTDILSDSTSEVKACTFVTWTDWDLGVCLHYECKRKQLRKPDILNSWIDLKATYRVRKSADCGTFIIISKANCI
;
A
#
# COMPACT_ATOMS: atom_id res chain seq x y z
N MET A 1 12.03 16.94 7.16
CA MET A 1 11.67 16.12 5.99
C MET A 1 12.78 15.12 5.73
N ALA A 2 12.67 13.90 6.24
CA ALA A 2 13.64 12.84 5.96
C ALA A 2 13.04 11.88 4.92
N THR A 3 13.54 11.96 3.69
CA THR A 3 13.32 10.96 2.65
C THR A 3 14.05 9.68 3.06
N LYS A 4 13.36 8.79 3.81
CA LYS A 4 13.89 7.44 4.10
C LYS A 4 13.95 6.65 2.79
N ARG A 5 15.17 6.51 2.24
CA ARG A 5 15.52 5.58 1.16
C ARG A 5 15.09 4.17 1.54
N LEU A 6 14.44 3.46 0.62
CA LEU A 6 14.21 2.02 0.76
C LEU A 6 15.57 1.32 0.87
N ALA A 7 15.88 0.77 2.04
CA ALA A 7 16.93 -0.22 2.19
C ALA A 7 16.35 -1.58 1.77
N ARG A 8 16.99 -2.23 0.79
CA ARG A 8 16.77 -3.67 0.55
C ARG A 8 17.42 -4.43 1.71
N CYS A 9 16.73 -5.44 2.25
CA CYS A 9 17.38 -6.51 2.99
C CYS A 9 18.41 -7.18 2.06
N GLY A 10 19.70 -6.93 2.31
CA GLY A 10 20.78 -7.78 1.82
C GLY A 10 21.21 -8.73 2.94
N PRO A 11 21.64 -9.96 2.63
CA PRO A 11 22.22 -10.84 3.64
C PRO A 11 23.53 -10.21 4.17
N ARG A 12 23.76 -10.39 5.47
CA ARG A 12 24.87 -9.79 6.23
C ARG A 12 26.23 -10.11 5.61
N GLY A 13 27.16 -9.17 5.84
CA GLY A 13 28.45 -9.02 5.21
C GLY A 13 29.32 -10.28 5.03
N GLN A 14 29.88 -10.37 3.83
CA GLN A 14 31.23 -10.89 3.54
C GLN A 14 31.75 -10.18 2.28
N PRO A 15 33.08 -10.03 2.11
CA PRO A 15 33.69 -9.02 1.24
C PRO A 15 33.45 -9.30 -0.26
N LEU A 16 33.23 -8.22 -1.02
CA LEU A 16 32.99 -8.21 -2.46
C LEU A 16 34.23 -8.69 -3.25
N GLY A 17 34.21 -9.94 -3.69
CA GLY A 17 34.93 -10.38 -4.89
C GLY A 17 34.14 -10.01 -6.14
N ARG A 18 34.81 -9.39 -7.12
CA ARG A 18 34.22 -8.95 -8.41
C ARG A 18 33.74 -10.14 -9.26
N GLY A 19 32.58 -9.95 -9.89
CA GLY A 19 32.34 -10.40 -11.28
C GLY A 19 31.10 -11.24 -11.54
N GLY A 20 30.38 -10.88 -12.62
CA GLY A 20 29.57 -11.82 -13.41
C GLY A 20 28.06 -11.72 -13.22
N GLY A 21 27.35 -11.35 -14.30
CA GLY A 21 25.89 -11.39 -14.36
C GLY A 21 25.30 -12.79 -14.30
N GLY A 22 24.03 -12.88 -13.93
CA GLY A 22 23.26 -14.12 -13.87
C GLY A 22 21.88 -13.84 -13.28
N GLY A 23 20.84 -14.43 -13.88
CA GLY A 23 19.44 -14.12 -13.61
C GLY A 23 18.99 -14.29 -12.16
N CYS A 24 17.81 -13.73 -11.87
CA CYS A 24 17.10 -13.97 -10.62
C CYS A 24 16.93 -15.49 -10.42
N PRO A 25 17.43 -16.08 -9.32
CA PRO A 25 17.11 -17.45 -9.01
C PRO A 25 15.62 -17.48 -8.65
N ALA A 26 14.85 -18.25 -9.42
CA ALA A 26 13.70 -18.92 -8.85
C ALA A 26 14.23 -19.86 -7.76
N GLU A 27 13.50 -19.92 -6.65
CA GLU A 27 13.74 -20.80 -5.50
C GLU A 27 14.68 -20.22 -4.43
N GLY A 28 14.02 -19.58 -3.46
CA GLY A 28 14.59 -18.97 -2.27
C GLY A 28 13.46 -18.29 -1.52
N GLY A 29 12.51 -19.09 -1.02
CA GLY A 29 11.38 -18.59 -0.25
C GLY A 29 11.88 -17.77 0.93
N CYS A 30 11.43 -16.52 1.03
CA CYS A 30 11.58 -15.76 2.26
C CYS A 30 10.73 -16.47 3.34
N GLU A 31 11.33 -17.33 4.15
CA GLU A 31 10.72 -17.87 5.40
C GLU A 31 10.55 -16.79 6.49
N GLY A 32 10.48 -15.51 6.10
CA GLY A 32 9.99 -14.41 6.91
C GLY A 32 8.73 -13.88 6.25
N GLY A 33 7.57 -14.39 6.67
CA GLY A 33 6.28 -13.94 6.16
C GLY A 33 6.12 -12.43 6.34
N VAL A 34 6.06 -11.74 5.21
CA VAL A 34 5.85 -10.29 5.08
C VAL A 34 4.56 -9.91 5.82
N ARG A 35 4.64 -8.97 6.77
CA ARG A 35 3.49 -8.55 7.59
C ARG A 35 3.29 -7.05 7.55
N SER A 36 2.10 -6.65 7.11
CA SER A 36 1.64 -5.27 7.20
C SER A 36 1.37 -4.93 8.67
N VAL A 37 2.11 -3.96 9.21
CA VAL A 37 1.93 -3.42 10.57
C VAL A 37 1.20 -2.08 10.59
N GLU A 38 1.02 -1.47 9.42
CA GLU A 38 0.27 -0.23 9.22
C GLU A 38 -0.46 -0.25 7.86
N PHE A 39 -1.55 0.51 7.79
CA PHE A 39 -2.36 0.67 6.58
C PHE A 39 -2.68 2.17 6.36
N PRO A 40 -1.72 2.96 5.87
CA PRO A 40 -1.96 4.35 5.52
C PRO A 40 -2.63 4.47 4.14
N ALA A 41 -3.45 5.51 3.99
CA ALA A 41 -3.99 5.98 2.73
C ALA A 41 -4.34 7.46 2.84
N VAL A 42 -4.18 8.21 1.76
CA VAL A 42 -4.50 9.65 1.71
C VAL A 42 -5.31 9.94 0.47
N LEU A 43 -6.25 10.89 0.56
CA LEU A 43 -7.08 11.48 -0.49
C LEU A 43 -6.40 12.73 -1.08
N LEU A 44 -5.70 12.65 -2.22
CA LEU A 44 -5.04 13.76 -2.91
C LEU A 44 -5.84 14.34 -4.10
N ASN A 45 -6.23 15.62 -4.02
CA ASN A 45 -6.77 16.34 -5.17
C ASN A 45 -5.63 16.72 -6.14
N THR A 46 -5.70 16.30 -7.39
CA THR A 46 -4.62 16.52 -8.37
C THR A 46 -4.64 17.89 -9.01
N SER A 47 -5.77 18.57 -9.00
CA SER A 47 -5.87 19.92 -9.55
C SER A 47 -5.28 20.94 -8.57
N THR A 48 -5.43 20.72 -7.26
CA THR A 48 -4.90 21.61 -6.22
C THR A 48 -3.59 21.11 -5.61
N GLY A 49 -3.32 19.81 -5.67
CA GLY A 49 -2.21 19.16 -4.97
C GLY A 49 -2.44 18.96 -3.47
N GLU A 50 -3.67 19.19 -2.98
CA GLU A 50 -3.99 19.16 -1.55
C GLU A 50 -4.50 17.79 -1.11
N ILE A 51 -4.16 17.41 0.13
CA ILE A 51 -4.73 16.24 0.79
C ILE A 51 -6.09 16.64 1.39
N GLU A 52 -7.15 16.02 0.89
CA GLU A 52 -8.53 16.28 1.29
C GLU A 52 -9.05 15.33 2.40
N SER A 53 -8.40 14.20 2.62
CA SER A 53 -8.76 13.22 3.65
C SER A 53 -7.62 12.23 3.87
N GLU A 54 -7.55 11.61 5.06
CA GLU A 54 -6.54 10.62 5.38
C GLU A 54 -7.17 9.45 6.15
N PHE A 55 -6.61 8.27 5.94
CA PHE A 55 -6.89 7.06 6.69
C PHE A 55 -5.56 6.49 7.18
N HIS A 56 -5.48 6.19 8.46
CA HIS A 56 -4.30 5.59 9.05
C HIS A 56 -4.73 4.64 10.15
N THR A 57 -4.21 3.41 10.13
CA THR A 57 -4.53 2.39 11.13
C THR A 57 -3.34 1.45 11.29
N TYR A 58 -2.99 1.13 12.54
CA TYR A 58 -2.03 0.07 12.85
C TYR A 58 -2.72 -1.28 12.79
N VAL A 59 -2.03 -2.26 12.21
CA VAL A 59 -2.54 -3.62 12.07
C VAL A 59 -1.78 -4.52 13.02
N GLN A 60 -2.50 -5.23 13.89
CA GLN A 60 -1.92 -6.18 14.82
C GLN A 60 -1.54 -7.49 14.10
N PRO A 61 -0.25 -7.90 14.08
CA PRO A 61 0.18 -9.18 13.58
C PRO A 61 -0.29 -10.31 14.50
N GLN A 62 -0.93 -11.33 13.94
CA GLN A 62 -1.43 -12.46 14.73
C GLN A 62 -0.41 -13.60 14.84
N GLU A 63 0.48 -13.77 13.85
CA GLU A 63 1.42 -14.90 13.82
C GLU A 63 2.72 -14.61 14.58
N HIS A 64 3.32 -13.44 14.39
CA HIS A 64 4.41 -12.98 15.25
C HIS A 64 4.10 -11.56 15.72
N PRO A 65 3.44 -11.43 16.89
CA PRO A 65 3.00 -10.14 17.42
C PRO A 65 4.17 -9.25 17.86
N ILE A 66 5.34 -9.84 18.15
CA ILE A 66 6.52 -9.11 18.64
C ILE A 66 7.32 -8.55 17.47
N LEU A 67 7.48 -7.23 17.43
CA LEU A 67 8.34 -6.52 16.49
C LEU A 67 9.82 -6.76 16.83
N SER A 68 10.64 -6.99 15.81
CA SER A 68 12.09 -7.00 16.00
C SER A 68 12.63 -5.58 16.14
N GLU A 69 13.78 -5.42 16.78
CA GLU A 69 14.46 -4.12 16.89
C GLU A 69 14.72 -3.48 15.52
N PHE A 70 15.12 -4.30 14.53
CA PHE A 70 15.28 -3.86 13.15
C PHE A 70 13.98 -3.28 12.54
N CYS A 71 12.83 -3.92 12.80
CA CYS A 71 11.53 -3.44 12.36
C CYS A 71 11.24 -2.06 12.96
N THR A 72 11.42 -1.94 14.27
CA THR A 72 11.18 -0.71 15.04
C THR A 72 12.10 0.42 14.58
N GLU A 73 13.39 0.18 14.34
CA GLU A 73 14.33 1.19 13.84
C GLU A 73 13.97 1.65 12.41
N LEU A 74 13.59 0.70 11.55
CA LEU A 74 13.29 0.97 10.15
C LEU A 74 12.02 1.81 10.01
N THR A 75 10.94 1.42 10.68
CA THR A 75 9.62 2.07 10.54
C THR A 75 9.37 3.17 11.55
N GLY A 76 9.97 3.07 12.74
CA GLY A 76 9.65 3.93 13.89
C GLY A 76 8.39 3.48 14.65
N ILE A 77 7.76 2.37 14.26
CA ILE A 77 6.57 1.84 14.90
C ILE A 77 6.98 1.08 16.17
N THR A 78 6.37 1.44 17.29
CA THR A 78 6.61 0.80 18.58
C THR A 78 5.72 -0.42 18.79
N GLN A 79 6.12 -1.31 19.68
CA GLN A 79 5.32 -2.48 20.05
C GLN A 79 3.93 -2.09 20.56
N ASN A 80 3.84 -1.06 21.41
CA ASN A 80 2.56 -0.61 21.97
C ASN A 80 1.56 -0.18 20.89
N GLN A 81 2.02 0.51 19.83
CA GLN A 81 1.16 0.93 18.71
C GLN A 81 0.58 -0.26 17.93
N VAL A 82 1.35 -1.34 17.84
CA VAL A 82 0.92 -2.56 17.16
C VAL A 82 0.02 -3.41 18.06
N ASP A 83 0.30 -3.45 19.35
CA ASP A 83 -0.52 -4.15 20.34
C ASP A 83 -1.92 -3.52 20.47
N GLU A 84 -1.99 -2.19 20.38
CA GLU A 84 -3.25 -1.41 20.31
C GLU A 84 -3.87 -1.40 18.91
N GLY A 85 -3.18 -1.96 17.92
CA GLY A 85 -3.64 -2.07 16.54
C GLY A 85 -4.86 -2.98 16.40
N VAL A 86 -5.49 -2.93 15.22
CA VAL A 86 -6.66 -3.78 14.93
C VAL A 86 -6.27 -4.98 14.05
N PRO A 87 -7.01 -6.09 14.12
CA PRO A 87 -6.86 -7.17 13.15
C PRO A 87 -7.10 -6.70 11.70
N LEU A 88 -6.41 -7.31 10.73
CA LEU A 88 -6.46 -6.88 9.33
C LEU A 88 -7.87 -6.82 8.73
N ASN A 89 -8.74 -7.78 9.07
CA ASN A 89 -10.13 -7.78 8.62
C ASN A 89 -10.90 -6.53 9.11
N ILE A 90 -10.63 -6.09 10.34
CA ILE A 90 -11.22 -4.86 10.90
C ILE A 90 -10.62 -3.64 10.19
N CYS A 91 -9.31 -3.61 9.97
CA CYS A 91 -8.65 -2.55 9.21
C CYS A 91 -9.26 -2.39 7.81
N LEU A 92 -9.44 -3.49 7.07
CA LEU A 92 -10.07 -3.46 5.74
C LEU A 92 -11.53 -3.00 5.81
N SER A 93 -12.29 -3.38 6.84
CA SER A 93 -13.65 -2.90 7.05
C SER A 93 -13.70 -1.39 7.31
N GLN A 94 -12.82 -0.88 8.17
CA GLN A 94 -12.71 0.55 8.47
C GLN A 94 -12.28 1.34 7.23
N PHE A 95 -11.32 0.82 6.47
CA PHE A 95 -10.87 1.40 5.22
C PHE A 95 -12.02 1.50 4.20
N LEU A 96 -12.79 0.44 4.00
CA LEU A 96 -13.94 0.47 3.08
C LEU A 96 -15.03 1.45 3.53
N LYS A 97 -15.27 1.59 4.84
CA LYS A 97 -16.17 2.63 5.37
C LYS A 97 -15.66 4.03 5.08
N TRP A 98 -14.35 4.25 5.21
CA TRP A 98 -13.74 5.52 4.84
C TRP A 98 -13.89 5.79 3.34
N ILE A 99 -13.68 4.79 2.47
CA ILE A 99 -13.94 4.90 1.02
C ILE A 99 -15.40 5.29 0.73
N GLN A 100 -16.38 4.62 1.35
CA GLN A 100 -17.80 4.94 1.15
C GLN A 100 -18.13 6.38 1.58
N LYS A 101 -17.56 6.83 2.71
CA LYS A 101 -17.72 8.19 3.19
C LYS A 101 -17.21 9.21 2.16
N ILE A 102 -15.98 9.03 1.65
CA ILE A 102 -15.42 9.96 0.65
C ILE A 102 -16.18 9.91 -0.68
N GLN A 103 -16.70 8.74 -1.10
CA GLN A 103 -17.54 8.63 -2.29
C GLN A 103 -18.80 9.50 -2.18
N MET A 104 -19.46 9.45 -1.02
CA MET A 104 -20.66 10.26 -0.75
C MET A 104 -20.35 11.76 -0.64
N GLU A 105 -19.33 12.13 0.14
CA GLU A 105 -19.00 13.53 0.42
C GLU A 105 -18.40 14.27 -0.78
N LYS A 106 -17.60 13.57 -1.59
CA LYS A 106 -16.82 14.16 -2.69
C LYS A 106 -17.36 13.82 -4.08
N LYS A 107 -18.41 13.00 -4.16
CA LYS A 107 -19.03 12.52 -5.41
C LYS A 107 -17.99 11.88 -6.34
N ILE A 108 -17.14 11.02 -5.78
CA ILE A 108 -16.11 10.29 -6.53
C ILE A 108 -16.56 8.87 -6.87
N ILE A 109 -16.10 8.36 -8.01
CA ILE A 109 -16.30 6.97 -8.44
C ILE A 109 -14.96 6.28 -8.63
N PHE A 110 -14.88 5.00 -8.28
CA PHE A 110 -13.73 4.16 -8.60
C PHE A 110 -14.05 3.32 -9.83
N GLY A 111 -13.03 2.97 -10.63
CA GLY A 111 -13.18 2.47 -12.00
C GLY A 111 -14.08 1.25 -12.25
N THR A 112 -14.59 0.57 -11.22
CA THR A 112 -15.60 -0.50 -11.33
C THR A 112 -17.05 -0.01 -11.37
N ASP A 113 -17.33 1.23 -10.97
CA ASP A 113 -18.71 1.76 -10.84
C ASP A 113 -19.17 2.54 -12.08
N ILE A 114 -18.45 2.44 -13.19
CA ILE A 114 -18.78 3.12 -14.46
C ILE A 114 -19.89 2.35 -15.17
N LEU A 115 -21.06 2.26 -14.56
CA LEU A 115 -22.28 1.84 -15.24
C LEU A 115 -23.39 2.85 -14.93
N SER A 116 -23.86 3.47 -16.01
CA SER A 116 -25.05 4.30 -16.15
C SER A 116 -25.02 5.74 -15.58
N ASP A 117 -25.13 6.63 -16.55
CA ASP A 117 -25.94 7.84 -16.62
C ASP A 117 -25.28 9.20 -16.41
N SER A 118 -25.34 9.96 -17.50
CA SER A 118 -24.59 11.17 -17.81
C SER A 118 -25.26 12.42 -17.24
N THR A 119 -25.43 12.51 -15.93
CA THR A 119 -25.96 13.71 -15.28
C THR A 119 -25.40 13.92 -13.86
N SER A 120 -24.15 14.37 -13.73
CA SER A 120 -23.59 15.18 -12.61
C SER A 120 -22.07 15.22 -12.70
N GLU A 121 -21.45 16.22 -12.09
CA GLU A 121 -20.00 16.44 -11.95
C GLU A 121 -19.34 15.33 -11.08
N VAL A 122 -19.29 14.11 -11.60
CA VAL A 122 -18.71 12.95 -10.91
C VAL A 122 -17.21 12.91 -11.21
N LYS A 123 -16.39 12.84 -10.16
CA LYS A 123 -14.93 12.82 -10.29
C LYS A 123 -14.42 11.38 -10.29
N ALA A 124 -13.70 10.98 -11.33
CA ALA A 124 -13.03 9.67 -11.35
C ALA A 124 -11.91 9.64 -10.30
N CYS A 125 -11.77 8.50 -9.63
CA CYS A 125 -10.74 8.24 -8.62
C CYS A 125 -10.11 6.85 -8.86
N THR A 126 -8.82 6.72 -8.57
CA THR A 126 -8.07 5.46 -8.71
C THR A 126 -6.94 5.37 -7.69
N PHE A 127 -6.65 4.14 -7.24
CA PHE A 127 -5.57 3.84 -6.29
C PHE A 127 -4.20 3.99 -6.95
N VAL A 128 -3.19 4.42 -6.20
CA VAL A 128 -1.83 4.65 -6.73
C VAL A 128 -0.76 4.22 -5.74
N THR A 129 0.03 3.21 -6.08
CA THR A 129 1.12 2.73 -5.22
C THR A 129 2.49 2.94 -5.85
N TRP A 130 3.52 2.91 -5.01
CA TRP A 130 4.91 2.92 -5.47
C TRP A 130 5.37 1.49 -5.72
N THR A 131 5.05 0.95 -6.90
CA THR A 131 5.13 -0.48 -7.31
C THR A 131 3.88 -1.31 -7.05
N ASP A 132 3.81 -2.48 -7.68
CA ASP A 132 2.81 -3.53 -7.44
C ASP A 132 2.93 -4.24 -6.09
N TRP A 133 4.01 -3.96 -5.33
CA TRP A 133 4.30 -4.65 -4.07
C TRP A 133 3.20 -4.51 -3.02
N ASP A 134 2.70 -3.30 -2.74
CA ASP A 134 1.75 -3.06 -1.65
C ASP A 134 0.43 -3.84 -1.84
N LEU A 135 -0.25 -3.63 -2.97
CA LEU A 135 -1.58 -4.19 -3.24
C LEU A 135 -1.54 -5.55 -3.95
N GLY A 136 -0.59 -5.73 -4.87
CA GLY A 136 -0.50 -6.93 -5.72
C GLY A 136 0.22 -8.09 -5.04
N VAL A 137 1.17 -7.81 -4.15
CA VAL A 137 1.95 -8.83 -3.45
C VAL A 137 1.56 -8.85 -1.97
N CYS A 138 1.92 -7.83 -1.20
CA CYS A 138 1.82 -7.85 0.25
C CYS A 138 0.38 -8.04 0.73
N LEU A 139 -0.55 -7.16 0.36
CA LEU A 139 -1.95 -7.28 0.79
C LEU A 139 -2.61 -8.55 0.24
N HIS A 140 -2.28 -8.95 -0.99
CA HIS A 140 -2.84 -10.17 -1.60
C HIS A 140 -2.45 -11.42 -0.81
N TYR A 141 -1.15 -11.62 -0.55
CA TYR A 141 -0.67 -12.79 0.18
C TYR A 141 -1.09 -12.76 1.65
N GLU A 142 -1.11 -11.59 2.27
CA GLU A 142 -1.58 -11.44 3.64
C GLU A 142 -3.07 -11.83 3.78
N CYS A 143 -3.93 -11.37 2.86
CA CYS A 143 -5.33 -11.79 2.81
C CYS A 143 -5.46 -13.29 2.56
N LYS A 144 -4.72 -13.84 1.58
CA LYS A 144 -4.76 -15.26 1.23
C LYS A 144 -4.36 -16.15 2.41
N ARG A 145 -3.28 -15.80 3.12
CA ARG A 145 -2.76 -16.53 4.28
C ARG A 145 -3.76 -16.50 5.45
N LYS A 146 -4.40 -15.36 5.68
CA LYS A 146 -5.43 -15.18 6.73
C LYS A 146 -6.83 -15.63 6.32
N GLN A 147 -6.99 -16.24 5.13
CA GLN A 147 -8.29 -16.63 4.57
C GLN A 147 -9.31 -15.47 4.50
N LEU A 148 -8.83 -14.27 4.23
CA LEU A 148 -9.64 -13.06 4.05
C LEU A 148 -9.88 -12.80 2.57
N ARG A 149 -11.08 -12.33 2.23
CA ARG A 149 -11.36 -11.80 0.89
C ARG A 149 -10.74 -10.40 0.76
N LYS A 150 -9.78 -10.25 -0.15
CA LYS A 150 -9.26 -8.94 -0.54
C LYS A 150 -10.40 -8.13 -1.20
N PRO A 151 -10.66 -6.87 -0.78
CA PRO A 151 -11.66 -6.04 -1.42
C PRO A 151 -11.37 -5.83 -2.91
N ASP A 152 -12.37 -6.02 -3.76
CA ASP A 152 -12.20 -6.01 -5.22
C ASP A 152 -11.73 -4.66 -5.76
N ILE A 153 -12.16 -3.58 -5.10
CA ILE A 153 -11.72 -2.22 -5.37
C ILE A 153 -10.19 -2.03 -5.26
N LEU A 154 -9.51 -2.85 -4.45
CA LEU A 154 -8.05 -2.86 -4.28
C LEU A 154 -7.32 -3.76 -5.30
N ASN A 155 -8.03 -4.33 -6.27
CA ASN A 155 -7.44 -5.11 -7.36
C ASN A 155 -7.15 -4.28 -8.62
N SER A 156 -7.43 -2.98 -8.61
CA SER A 156 -7.08 -2.04 -9.67
C SER A 156 -6.36 -0.83 -9.08
N TRP A 157 -5.15 -0.55 -9.59
CA TRP A 157 -4.33 0.58 -9.15
C TRP A 157 -3.34 0.99 -10.25
N ILE A 158 -2.77 2.18 -10.12
CA ILE A 158 -1.67 2.66 -10.95
C ILE A 158 -0.35 2.40 -10.21
N ASP A 159 0.57 1.69 -10.86
CA ASP A 159 1.97 1.65 -10.45
C ASP A 159 2.66 2.96 -10.89
N LEU A 160 2.93 3.84 -9.92
CA LEU A 160 3.55 5.13 -10.17
C LEU A 160 4.99 4.99 -10.67
N LYS A 161 5.73 3.96 -10.23
CA LYS A 161 7.11 3.72 -10.67
C LYS A 161 7.14 3.26 -12.12
N ALA A 162 6.22 2.38 -12.52
CA ALA A 162 6.05 2.00 -13.91
C ALA A 162 5.67 3.20 -14.78
N THR A 163 4.74 4.03 -14.31
CA THR A 163 4.27 5.24 -15.01
C THR A 163 5.41 6.25 -15.21
N TYR A 164 6.22 6.51 -14.18
CA TYR A 164 7.38 7.41 -14.25
C TYR A 164 8.44 6.95 -15.27
N ARG A 165 8.59 5.63 -15.47
CA ARG A 165 9.53 5.06 -16.45
C ARG A 165 9.09 5.27 -17.90
N VAL A 166 7.79 5.47 -18.13
CA VAL A 166 7.19 5.43 -19.48
C VAL A 166 6.75 6.82 -19.97
N ARG A 167 6.56 7.84 -19.10
CA ARG A 167 5.92 9.09 -19.53
C ARG A 167 6.55 10.40 -19.00
N LYS A 168 6.74 11.36 -19.92
CA LYS A 168 6.72 12.81 -19.65
C LYS A 168 5.31 13.33 -19.94
N SER A 169 4.64 13.84 -18.91
CA SER A 169 3.33 14.51 -18.93
C SER A 169 2.08 13.66 -19.23
N ALA A 170 1.14 13.65 -18.29
CA ALA A 170 -0.27 13.38 -18.49
C ALA A 170 -1.09 14.20 -17.49
N ASP A 171 -2.06 14.94 -18.01
CA ASP A 171 -3.00 15.79 -17.27
C ASP A 171 -4.23 15.02 -16.76
N CYS A 172 -4.72 15.53 -15.63
CA CYS A 172 -6.09 15.58 -15.10
C CYS A 172 -6.88 14.27 -14.92
N GLY A 173 -6.66 13.65 -13.76
CA GLY A 173 -7.64 12.80 -13.06
C GLY A 173 -7.27 12.77 -11.58
N THR A 174 -8.24 12.84 -10.67
CA THR A 174 -7.99 12.81 -9.21
C THR A 174 -7.36 11.44 -8.84
N PHE A 175 -6.05 11.42 -8.58
CA PHE A 175 -5.26 10.21 -8.34
C PHE A 175 -5.00 9.98 -6.87
N ILE A 176 -5.49 8.86 -6.32
CA ILE A 176 -5.47 8.63 -4.89
C ILE A 176 -5.51 7.15 -4.48
N ILE A 177 -4.39 6.66 -3.95
CA ILE A 177 -4.18 6.23 -2.54
C ILE A 177 -2.74 5.76 -2.43
N ILE A 178 -1.87 6.57 -1.82
CA ILE A 178 -0.51 6.15 -1.47
C ILE A 178 -0.62 5.26 -0.23
N SER A 179 -0.89 3.97 -0.44
CA SER A 179 -0.58 2.99 0.59
C SER A 179 0.90 2.71 0.49
N LYS A 180 1.67 3.27 1.42
CA LYS A 180 2.94 2.70 1.77
C LYS A 180 2.61 1.67 2.82
N ALA A 181 2.19 0.48 2.39
CA ALA A 181 2.10 -0.62 3.32
C ALA A 181 3.57 -0.95 3.65
N ASN A 182 4.09 -0.40 4.76
CA ASN A 182 5.37 -0.84 5.27
C ASN A 182 5.17 -2.28 5.74
N CYS A 183 5.36 -3.17 4.78
CA CYS A 183 5.32 -4.59 4.93
C CYS A 183 6.73 -5.00 5.38
N ILE A 184 6.87 -5.34 6.65
CA ILE A 184 8.14 -5.79 7.24
C ILE A 184 8.24 -7.31 7.16
#